data_AF-A0A7W8FWI0-F1
#
_entry.id   AF-A0A7W8FWI0-F1
#
_cell.length_a   1.000
_cell.length_b   1.000
_cell.length_c   1.000
_cell.angle_alpha   90.00
_cell.angle_beta   90.00
_cell.angle_gamma   90.00
#
_symmetry.space_group_name_H-M   'P 1'
#
loop_
_entity.id
_entity.type
_entity.pdbx_description
1 polymer ?
#
loop_
_entity_poly.entity_id
_entity_poly.type
_entity_poly.pdbx_seq_one_letter_code
_entity_poly.pdbx_strand_id
1 'polypeptide(L)'
;MGKSIPSSGAGAIRVLLKNKKDLHFELQSKKESEARISYLYDIYYENVTGTLNMSVSDGEVKIAALNLSVGKVITLENDQNLKKFCRYILEQDGQCA
;
A
#
# COMPACT_ATOMS: atom_id res chain seq x y z
N MET A 1 2.25 -12.04 -17.02
CA MET A 1 0.92 -11.52 -16.67
C MET A 1 0.70 -11.81 -15.20
N GLY A 2 0.54 -10.74 -14.42
CA GLY A 2 0.24 -10.86 -13.00
C GLY A 2 -1.14 -11.48 -12.83
N LYS A 3 -1.40 -12.08 -11.67
CA LYS A 3 -2.77 -12.53 -11.36
C LYS A 3 -3.66 -11.31 -11.16
N SER A 4 -4.79 -11.25 -11.84
CA SER A 4 -5.76 -10.16 -11.65
C SER A 4 -6.33 -10.15 -10.22
N ILE A 5 -6.63 -8.97 -9.71
CA ILE A 5 -7.34 -8.82 -8.44
C ILE A 5 -8.82 -9.17 -8.69
N PRO A 6 -9.44 -10.05 -7.89
CA PRO A 6 -10.87 -10.32 -8.01
C PRO A 6 -11.70 -9.05 -7.86
N SER A 7 -12.87 -8.97 -8.53
CA SER A 7 -13.77 -7.82 -8.42
C SER A 7 -14.23 -7.54 -6.98
N SER A 8 -14.19 -8.53 -6.10
CA SER A 8 -14.48 -8.38 -4.66
C SER A 8 -13.33 -7.77 -3.85
N GLY A 9 -12.15 -7.60 -4.45
CA GLY A 9 -10.90 -7.20 -3.78
C GLY A 9 -10.35 -8.24 -2.79
N ALA A 10 -10.93 -9.45 -2.76
CA ALA A 10 -10.51 -10.49 -1.83
C ALA A 10 -9.07 -10.93 -2.10
N GLY A 11 -8.23 -10.93 -1.05
CA GLY A 11 -6.83 -11.32 -1.15
C GLY A 11 -5.96 -10.36 -1.98
N ALA A 12 -6.42 -9.13 -2.28
CA ALA A 12 -5.70 -8.18 -3.10
C ALA A 12 -4.26 -7.95 -2.64
N ILE A 13 -4.03 -7.78 -1.33
CA ILE A 13 -2.67 -7.58 -0.80
C ILE A 13 -1.74 -8.76 -1.11
N ARG A 14 -2.24 -10.01 -1.03
CA ARG A 14 -1.45 -11.19 -1.37
C ARG A 14 -1.14 -11.25 -2.86
N VAL A 15 -2.07 -10.80 -3.71
CA VAL A 15 -1.85 -10.70 -5.16
C VAL A 15 -0.77 -9.66 -5.46
N LEU A 16 -0.88 -8.45 -4.91
CA LEU A 16 0.11 -7.38 -5.09
C LEU A 16 1.50 -7.81 -4.62
N LEU A 17 1.60 -8.41 -3.42
CA LEU A 17 2.87 -8.89 -2.87
C LEU A 17 3.50 -10.04 -3.66
N LYS A 18 2.71 -10.87 -4.37
CA LYS A 18 3.21 -11.96 -5.20
C LYS A 18 3.65 -11.51 -6.58
N ASN A 19 3.08 -10.41 -7.09
CA ASN A 19 3.29 -9.91 -8.45
C ASN A 19 3.96 -8.52 -8.41
N LYS A 20 4.96 -8.36 -7.55
CA LYS A 20 5.69 -7.10 -7.32
C LYS A 20 6.27 -6.46 -8.59
N LYS A 21 6.59 -7.25 -9.61
CA LYS A 21 7.14 -6.77 -10.88
C LYS A 21 6.13 -5.96 -11.70
N ASP A 22 4.84 -6.27 -11.54
CA ASP A 22 3.75 -5.63 -12.27
C ASP A 22 3.05 -4.54 -11.43
N LEU A 23 3.56 -4.30 -10.21
CA LEU A 23 3.08 -3.25 -9.31
C LEU A 23 3.88 -1.97 -9.55
N HIS A 24 3.16 -0.89 -9.79
CA HIS A 24 3.72 0.47 -9.85
C HIS A 24 3.07 1.32 -8.77
N PHE A 25 3.84 2.23 -8.21
CA PHE A 25 3.36 3.17 -7.21
C PHE A 25 4.12 4.49 -7.36
N GLU A 26 3.45 5.58 -7.01
CA GLU A 26 4.01 6.92 -7.09
C GLU A 26 3.73 7.66 -5.78
N LEU A 27 4.75 8.30 -5.20
CA LEU A 27 4.59 9.12 -4.01
C LEU A 27 3.86 10.42 -4.38
N GLN A 28 2.63 10.57 -3.92
CA GLN A 28 1.84 11.77 -4.16
C GLN A 28 2.13 12.85 -3.11
N SER A 29 2.23 12.48 -1.84
CA SER A 29 2.60 13.42 -0.79
C SER A 29 3.28 12.75 0.40
N LYS A 30 4.24 13.45 0.98
CA LYS A 30 4.90 13.13 2.25
C LYS A 30 4.70 14.31 3.19
N LYS A 31 4.22 14.04 4.39
CA LYS A 31 4.03 15.04 5.45
C LYS A 31 4.72 14.56 6.72
N GLU A 32 5.70 15.32 7.16
CA GLU A 32 6.43 15.06 8.39
C GLU A 32 5.89 15.95 9.52
N SER A 33 5.77 15.36 10.70
CA SER A 33 5.37 16.02 11.94
C SER A 33 6.20 15.46 13.08
N GLU A 34 6.26 16.14 14.22
CA GLU A 34 7.14 15.79 15.36
C GLU A 34 7.04 14.33 15.81
N ALA A 35 5.88 13.68 15.64
CA ALA A 35 5.63 12.31 16.10
C ALA A 35 5.42 11.27 14.99
N ARG A 36 5.27 11.69 13.73
CA ARG A 36 4.92 10.76 12.63
C ARG A 36 5.22 11.33 11.26
N ILE A 37 5.50 10.43 10.33
CA ILE A 37 5.57 10.71 8.89
C ILE A 37 4.37 10.05 8.22
N SER A 38 3.58 10.85 7.51
CA SER A 38 2.44 10.40 6.73
C SER A 38 2.78 10.39 5.25
N TYR A 39 2.43 9.31 4.57
CA TYR A 39 2.64 9.12 3.14
C TYR A 39 1.31 8.86 2.45
N LEU A 40 1.19 9.39 1.25
CA LEU A 40 0.11 9.08 0.32
C LEU A 40 0.75 8.66 -0.99
N TYR A 41 0.45 7.43 -1.42
CA TYR A 41 0.88 6.88 -2.70
C TYR A 41 -0.31 6.58 -3.59
N ASP A 42 -0.14 6.84 -4.88
CA ASP A 42 -0.97 6.23 -5.90
C ASP A 42 -0.44 4.82 -6.21
N ILE A 43 -1.35 3.87 -6.40
CA ILE A 43 -1.06 2.45 -6.61
C ILE A 43 -1.68 2.02 -7.94
N TYR A 44 -0.88 1.38 -8.78
CA TYR A 44 -1.28 0.88 -10.09
C TYR A 44 -0.88 -0.59 -10.22
N TYR A 45 -1.84 -1.44 -10.57
CA TYR A 45 -1.60 -2.85 -10.83
C TYR A 45 -2.57 -3.37 -11.87
N GLU A 46 -2.06 -3.76 -13.04
CA GLU A 46 -2.86 -4.25 -14.17
C GLU A 46 -4.01 -3.27 -14.49
N ASN A 47 -5.26 -3.68 -14.26
CA ASN A 47 -6.48 -2.90 -14.50
C ASN A 47 -7.04 -2.21 -13.24
N VAL A 48 -6.31 -2.23 -12.12
CA VAL A 48 -6.75 -1.69 -10.85
C VAL A 48 -5.84 -0.53 -10.43
N THR A 49 -6.47 0.61 -10.16
CA THR A 49 -5.81 1.74 -9.49
C THR A 49 -6.26 1.84 -8.04
N GLY A 50 -5.51 2.55 -7.22
CA GLY A 50 -5.88 2.80 -5.83
C GLY A 50 -4.99 3.83 -5.15
N THR A 51 -5.33 4.17 -3.92
CA THR A 51 -4.55 5.07 -3.07
C THR A 51 -4.16 4.39 -1.77
N LEU A 52 -2.89 4.47 -1.41
CA LEU A 52 -2.35 3.98 -0.15
C LEU A 52 -2.02 5.16 0.75
N ASN A 53 -2.82 5.32 1.80
CA ASN A 53 -2.50 6.21 2.91
C ASN A 53 -1.79 5.42 3.99
N MET A 54 -0.65 5.90 4.49
CA MET A 54 0.00 5.29 5.64
C MET A 54 0.63 6.33 6.55
N SER A 55 0.76 5.98 7.83
CA SER A 55 1.46 6.78 8.84
C SER A 55 2.46 5.90 9.58
N VAL A 56 3.68 6.40 9.66
CA VAL A 56 4.84 5.76 10.27
C VAL A 56 5.26 6.55 11.50
N SER A 57 5.37 5.87 12.64
CA SER A 57 5.92 6.41 13.89
C SER A 57 6.90 5.40 14.45
N ASP A 58 8.06 5.87 14.93
CA ASP A 58 9.13 5.03 15.49
C ASP A 58 9.58 3.90 14.53
N GLY A 59 9.63 4.20 13.23
CA GLY A 59 9.97 3.22 12.19
C GLY A 59 8.88 2.16 11.92
N GLU A 60 7.72 2.25 12.57
CA GLU A 60 6.61 1.32 12.40
C GLU A 60 5.41 1.95 11.69
N VAL A 61 4.84 1.21 10.73
CA VAL A 61 3.54 1.54 10.14
C VAL A 61 2.45 1.34 11.20
N LYS A 62 1.90 2.45 11.73
CA LYS A 62 0.83 2.45 12.75
C LYS A 62 -0.56 2.53 12.14
N ILE A 63 -0.70 3.26 11.03
CA ILE A 63 -1.95 3.40 10.29
C ILE A 63 -1.66 3.09 8.83
N ALA A 64 -2.52 2.29 8.20
CA ALA A 64 -2.52 2.16 6.75
C ALA A 64 -3.92 1.84 6.25
N ALA A 65 -4.28 2.45 5.12
CA ALA A 65 -5.49 2.19 4.37
C ALA A 65 -5.18 2.20 2.87
N LEU A 66 -5.44 1.08 2.20
CA LEU A 66 -5.39 0.93 0.76
C LEU A 66 -6.81 0.95 0.21
N ASN A 67 -7.14 1.98 -0.56
CA ASN A 67 -8.41 2.09 -1.27
C ASN A 67 -8.19 1.68 -2.72
N LEU A 68 -8.79 0.57 -3.14
CA LEU A 68 -8.74 0.12 -4.52
C LEU A 68 -10.00 0.55 -5.27
N SER A 69 -9.84 0.90 -6.55
CA SER A 69 -10.91 1.26 -7.49
C SER A 69 -11.99 0.18 -7.66
N VAL A 70 -11.72 -1.06 -7.25
CA VAL A 70 -12.70 -2.16 -7.17
C VAL A 70 -13.64 -2.07 -5.94
N GLY A 71 -13.75 -0.88 -5.32
CA GLY A 71 -14.64 -0.64 -4.18
C GLY A 71 -14.18 -1.28 -2.87
N LYS A 72 -12.90 -1.68 -2.77
CA LYS A 72 -12.35 -2.35 -1.59
C LYS A 72 -11.44 -1.41 -0.81
N VAL A 73 -11.76 -1.21 0.46
CA VAL A 73 -10.88 -0.57 1.45
C VAL A 73 -10.23 -1.65 2.31
N ILE A 74 -8.90 -1.65 2.36
CA ILE A 74 -8.09 -2.60 3.11
C ILE A 74 -7.33 -1.81 4.18
N THR A 75 -7.47 -2.20 5.43
CA THR A 75 -6.83 -1.56 6.59
C THR A 75 -5.99 -2.58 7.35
N LEU A 76 -5.12 -2.10 8.25
CA LEU A 76 -4.33 -3.00 9.10
C LEU A 76 -5.21 -3.92 9.96
N GLU A 77 -6.42 -3.48 10.32
CA GLU A 77 -7.36 -4.26 11.12
C GLU A 77 -7.93 -5.46 10.34
N ASN A 78 -8.22 -5.28 9.03
CA ASN A 78 -8.89 -6.29 8.23
C ASN A 78 -7.95 -7.18 7.40
N ASP A 79 -6.72 -6.76 7.12
CA ASP A 79 -5.69 -7.60 6.51
C ASP A 79 -4.29 -7.24 7.05
N GLN A 80 -3.77 -8.10 7.91
CA GLN A 80 -2.43 -7.94 8.51
C GLN A 80 -1.29 -7.98 7.47
N ASN A 81 -1.53 -8.50 6.26
CA ASN A 81 -0.52 -8.45 5.19
C ASN A 81 -0.30 -7.01 4.68
N LEU A 82 -1.23 -6.09 4.94
CA LEU A 82 -1.07 -4.69 4.55
C LEU A 82 0.18 -4.07 5.19
N LYS A 83 0.54 -4.48 6.42
CA LYS A 83 1.78 -4.02 7.07
C LYS A 83 3.03 -4.41 6.26
N LYS A 84 3.06 -5.63 5.71
CA LYS A 84 4.15 -6.11 4.83
C LYS A 84 4.19 -5.36 3.50
N PHE A 85 3.01 -5.06 2.94
CA PHE A 85 2.88 -4.28 1.71
C PHE A 85 3.39 -2.84 1.88
N CYS A 86 3.02 -2.18 2.99
CA CYS A 86 3.50 -0.83 3.29
C CYS A 86 5.02 -0.78 3.44
N ARG A 87 5.61 -1.74 4.18
CA ARG A 87 7.06 -1.84 4.31
C ARG A 87 7.76 -2.02 2.97
N TYR A 88 7.24 -2.92 2.13
CA TYR A 88 7.78 -3.11 0.78
C TYR A 88 7.78 -1.80 -0.03
N ILE A 89 6.69 -1.03 -0.02
CA ILE A 89 6.64 0.26 -0.74
C ILE A 89 7.67 1.24 -0.19
N LEU A 90 7.76 1.40 1.14
CA LEU A 90 8.73 2.29 1.77
C LEU A 90 10.18 1.89 1.46
N GLU A 91 10.49 0.60 1.46
CA GLU A 91 11.81 0.06 1.08
C GLU A 91 12.14 0.36 -0.39
N GLN A 92 11.18 0.17 -1.30
CA GLN A 92 11.41 0.43 -2.73
C GLN A 92 11.46 1.93 -3.07
N ASP A 93 10.76 2.78 -2.31
CA ASP A 93 10.81 4.25 -2.45
C ASP A 93 12.03 4.88 -1.75
N GLY A 94 12.87 4.07 -1.07
CA GLY A 94 14.03 4.56 -0.33
C GLY A 94 13.71 5.33 0.96
N GLN A 95 12.52 5.13 1.53
CA GLN A 95 12.07 5.75 2.78
C GLN A 95 12.42 4.92 4.03
N CYS A 96 12.90 3.67 3.85
CA CYS A 96 13.50 2.86 4.89
C CYS A 96 15.03 2.81 4.69
N ALA A 97 15.78 3.23 5.71
CA ALA A 97 17.22 3.02 5.82
C ALA A 97 17.53 1.65 6.43
#